data_AF-A0A537GXS3-F1
#
_entry.id   AF-A0A537GXS3-F1
#
_cell.length_a   1.000
_cell.length_b   1.000
_cell.length_c   1.000
_cell.angle_alpha   90.00
_cell.angle_beta   90.00
_cell.angle_gamma   90.00
#
_symmetry.space_group_name_H-M   'P 1'
#
loop_
_entity.id
_entity.type
_entity.pdbx_description
1 polymer ?
#
loop_
_entity_poly.entity_id
_entity_poly.type
_entity_poly.pdbx_seq_one_letter_code
_entity_poly.pdbx_strand_id
1 'polypeptide(L)'
;MSYDDQGQPANNDPYSYQDPSQYDPSQGYAGYESGSYENQGYDNSGYAPTPPPQEQQPTRPQLQQLQRIPSGIPGFDQIVGGGLIRDRVYLLAGPAGAGKTIFSTQFLYNGISKYNENGVYVVLEETPQQL
;
A
#
# COMPACT_ATOMS: atom_id res chain seq x y z
N MET A 1 -31.01 -5.31 -17.07
CA MET A 1 -32.04 -4.42 -17.64
C MET A 1 -33.24 -5.29 -17.92
N SER A 2 -34.24 -5.27 -17.05
CA SER A 2 -35.50 -5.98 -17.30
C SER A 2 -36.49 -4.98 -17.89
N TYR A 3 -36.93 -5.24 -19.11
CA TYR A 3 -38.01 -4.49 -19.76
C TYR A 3 -39.30 -5.27 -19.56
N ASP A 4 -40.43 -4.58 -19.49
CA ASP A 4 -41.73 -5.24 -19.57
C ASP A 4 -42.03 -5.72 -21.00
N ASP A 5 -43.09 -6.51 -21.17
CA ASP A 5 -43.53 -7.03 -22.48
C ASP A 5 -43.99 -5.93 -23.47
N GLN A 6 -43.97 -4.65 -23.05
CA GLN A 6 -44.25 -3.47 -23.87
C GLN A 6 -42.97 -2.70 -24.26
N GLY A 7 -41.79 -3.16 -23.81
CA GLY A 7 -40.50 -2.54 -24.11
C GLY A 7 -40.24 -1.23 -23.36
N GLN A 8 -41.02 -0.92 -22.32
CA GLN A 8 -40.79 0.24 -21.45
C GLN A 8 -39.87 -0.17 -20.28
N PRO A 9 -39.02 0.75 -19.77
CA PRO A 9 -38.23 0.48 -18.58
C PRO A 9 -39.18 0.26 -17.39
N ALA A 10 -38.98 -0.83 -16.65
CA ALA A 10 -39.77 -1.14 -15.47
C ALA A 10 -39.73 0.05 -14.50
N ASN A 11 -40.88 0.67 -14.31
CA ASN A 11 -41.02 1.97 -13.67
C ASN A 11 -40.93 1.82 -12.15
N ASN A 12 -39.71 1.53 -11.64
CA ASN A 12 -39.23 1.70 -10.26
C ASN A 12 -37.87 1.00 -10.07
N ASP A 13 -36.94 1.10 -11.02
CA ASP A 13 -35.54 0.76 -10.75
C ASP A 13 -34.88 1.95 -10.02
N PRO A 14 -34.58 1.83 -8.70
CA PRO A 14 -34.03 2.94 -7.91
C PRO A 14 -32.56 3.24 -8.25
N TYR A 15 -31.97 2.49 -9.19
CA TYR A 15 -30.58 2.63 -9.65
C TYR A 15 -30.48 3.07 -11.12
N SER A 16 -31.55 3.66 -11.67
CA SER A 16 -31.46 4.28 -13.00
C SER A 16 -30.42 5.40 -12.99
N TYR A 17 -29.38 5.24 -13.82
CA TYR A 17 -28.29 6.21 -13.91
C TYR A 17 -28.77 7.42 -14.73
N GLN A 18 -28.92 8.58 -14.09
CA GLN A 18 -29.22 9.83 -14.78
C GLN A 18 -27.94 10.40 -15.40
N ASP A 19 -28.02 10.86 -16.65
CA ASP A 19 -26.88 11.44 -17.38
C ASP A 19 -26.36 12.70 -16.65
N PRO A 20 -25.10 12.70 -16.16
CA PRO A 20 -24.55 13.82 -15.39
C PRO A 20 -24.47 15.15 -16.15
N SER A 21 -24.51 15.10 -17.49
CA SER A 21 -24.46 16.32 -18.32
C SER A 21 -25.77 17.11 -18.34
N GLN A 22 -26.87 16.52 -17.84
CA GLN A 22 -28.20 17.13 -17.75
C GLN A 22 -28.53 17.59 -16.32
N TYR A 23 -27.56 17.56 -15.40
CA TYR A 23 -27.74 17.95 -14.00
C TYR A 23 -27.85 19.48 -13.85
N ASP A 24 -29.04 19.97 -13.49
CA ASP A 24 -29.27 21.36 -13.09
C ASP A 24 -29.31 21.47 -11.54
N PRO A 25 -28.28 22.01 -10.88
CA PRO A 25 -28.21 22.11 -9.42
C PRO A 25 -29.22 23.09 -8.81
N SER A 26 -29.92 23.90 -9.61
CA SER A 26 -30.99 24.80 -9.11
C SER A 26 -32.34 24.10 -8.94
N GLN A 27 -32.51 22.95 -9.61
CA GLN A 27 -33.67 22.09 -9.49
C GLN A 27 -33.35 21.03 -8.43
N GLY A 28 -33.64 21.32 -7.15
CA GLY A 28 -33.47 20.35 -6.08
C GLY A 28 -34.21 19.03 -6.36
N TYR A 29 -33.75 17.93 -5.76
CA TYR A 29 -34.36 16.61 -5.92
C TYR A 29 -35.85 16.63 -5.54
N ALA A 30 -36.74 16.52 -6.53
CA ALA A 30 -38.17 16.41 -6.31
C ALA A 30 -38.49 14.98 -5.83
N GLY A 31 -38.96 14.84 -4.58
CA GLY A 31 -39.47 13.54 -4.12
C GLY A 31 -39.56 13.28 -2.62
N TYR A 32 -39.13 14.18 -1.73
CA TYR A 32 -39.36 14.00 -0.30
C TYR A 32 -40.60 14.76 0.15
N GLU A 33 -41.76 14.10 0.17
CA GLU A 33 -42.90 14.59 0.95
C GLU A 33 -42.61 14.31 2.44
N SER A 34 -42.64 15.36 3.26
CA SER A 34 -42.52 15.26 4.71
C SER A 34 -43.74 14.55 5.29
N GLY A 35 -43.71 13.22 5.33
CA GLY A 35 -44.71 12.42 6.04
C GLY A 35 -44.58 12.66 7.54
N SER A 36 -45.67 13.11 8.17
CA SER A 36 -45.78 13.16 9.63
C SER A 36 -45.91 11.73 10.17
N TYR A 37 -44.82 11.17 10.69
CA TYR A 37 -44.85 9.87 11.34
C TYR A 37 -45.54 10.00 12.71
N GLU A 38 -46.75 9.45 12.86
CA GLU A 38 -47.34 9.25 14.18
C GLU A 38 -46.54 8.18 14.92
N ASN A 39 -45.91 8.57 16.02
CA ASN A 39 -45.09 7.68 16.83
C ASN A 39 -45.99 6.76 17.67
N GLN A 40 -46.36 5.60 17.11
CA GLN A 40 -46.98 4.54 17.90
C GLN A 40 -45.90 3.95 18.81
N GLY A 41 -45.96 4.28 20.10
CA GLY A 41 -44.93 3.99 21.08
C GLY A 41 -44.55 2.52 21.12
N TYR A 42 -43.37 2.21 20.60
CA TYR A 42 -42.72 0.92 20.79
C TYR A 42 -42.06 0.89 22.18
N ASP A 43 -42.51 -0.02 23.03
CA ASP A 43 -41.82 -0.42 24.26
C ASP A 43 -40.44 -0.99 23.88
N ASN A 44 -39.39 -0.20 24.14
CA ASN A 44 -37.99 -0.57 23.94
C ASN A 44 -37.29 -1.00 25.25
N SER A 45 -38.06 -1.31 26.30
CA SER A 45 -37.51 -1.53 27.64
C SER A 45 -36.77 -2.87 27.78
N GLY A 46 -36.95 -3.80 26.83
CA GLY A 46 -36.33 -5.12 26.80
C GLY A 46 -35.21 -5.31 25.77
N TYR A 47 -34.93 -4.33 24.91
CA TYR A 47 -33.91 -4.43 23.87
C TYR A 47 -32.68 -3.61 24.26
N ALA A 48 -31.76 -4.22 25.02
CA ALA A 48 -30.39 -3.73 25.01
C ALA A 48 -29.84 -3.98 23.59
N PRO A 49 -29.31 -2.96 22.88
CA PRO A 49 -28.72 -3.18 21.57
C PRO A 49 -27.58 -4.19 21.74
N THR A 50 -27.71 -5.34 21.07
CA THR A 50 -26.61 -6.28 20.98
C THR A 50 -25.42 -5.54 20.39
N PRO A 51 -24.25 -5.53 21.05
CA PRO A 51 -23.07 -4.95 20.45
C PRO A 51 -22.86 -5.67 19.11
N PRO A 52 -22.57 -4.93 18.02
CA PRO A 52 -22.29 -5.55 16.74
C PRO A 52 -21.22 -6.62 16.95
N PRO A 53 -21.32 -7.79 16.28
CA PRO A 53 -20.28 -8.79 16.33
C PRO A 53 -18.94 -8.10 16.09
N GLN A 54 -17.99 -8.27 17.00
CA GLN A 54 -16.68 -7.65 16.86
C GLN A 54 -16.09 -8.14 15.54
N GLU A 55 -16.10 -7.27 14.53
CA GLU A 55 -15.44 -7.53 13.26
C GLU A 55 -13.97 -7.78 13.59
N GLN A 56 -13.56 -9.04 13.51
CA GLN A 56 -12.15 -9.38 13.55
C GLN A 56 -11.55 -8.70 12.33
N GLN A 57 -10.95 -7.52 12.55
CA GLN A 57 -10.23 -6.81 11.51
C GLN A 57 -9.27 -7.82 10.89
N PRO A 58 -9.30 -8.05 9.57
CA PRO A 58 -8.36 -8.96 8.94
C PRO A 58 -6.97 -8.51 9.37
N THR A 59 -6.24 -9.38 10.06
CA THR A 59 -4.90 -9.10 10.55
C THR A 59 -4.09 -8.63 9.35
N ARG A 60 -3.91 -7.32 9.20
CA ARG A 60 -3.02 -6.77 8.17
C ARG A 60 -1.71 -7.52 8.38
N PRO A 61 -1.14 -8.16 7.35
CA PRO A 61 0.15 -8.82 7.53
C PRO A 61 1.06 -7.77 8.17
N GLN A 62 1.52 -8.05 9.39
CA GLN A 62 2.38 -7.13 10.10
C GLN A 62 3.52 -6.86 9.13
N LEU A 63 3.65 -5.60 8.70
CA LEU A 63 4.74 -5.20 7.84
C LEU A 63 6.01 -5.53 8.63
N GLN A 64 6.62 -6.67 8.34
CA GLN A 64 7.89 -7.06 8.93
C GLN A 64 8.82 -5.88 8.67
N GLN A 65 9.23 -5.20 9.74
CA GLN A 65 10.08 -4.03 9.61
C GLN A 65 11.33 -4.50 8.86
N LEU A 66 11.52 -3.97 7.65
CA LEU A 66 12.64 -4.35 6.80
C LEU A 66 13.91 -3.90 7.50
N GLN A 67 14.66 -4.85 8.07
CA GLN A 67 15.89 -4.54 8.76
C GLN A 67 16.88 -3.94 7.77
N ARG A 68 17.36 -2.72 8.05
CA ARG A 68 18.40 -2.06 7.25
C ARG A 68 19.77 -2.25 7.89
N ILE A 69 20.79 -2.41 7.06
CA ILE A 69 22.20 -2.49 7.42
C ILE A 69 22.94 -1.30 6.80
N PRO A 70 23.82 -0.63 7.57
CA PRO A 70 24.61 0.46 7.04
C PRO A 70 25.65 -0.06 6.04
N SER A 71 25.85 0.64 4.93
CA SER A 71 26.97 0.34 4.01
C SER A 71 28.30 0.88 4.53
N GLY A 72 28.25 1.91 5.38
CA GLY A 72 29.43 2.66 5.82
C GLY A 72 30.09 3.51 4.74
N ILE A 73 29.49 3.61 3.54
CA ILE A 73 29.96 4.42 2.41
C ILE A 73 29.44 5.86 2.59
N PRO A 74 30.34 6.87 2.60
CA PRO A 74 29.95 8.26 2.81
C PRO A 74 28.85 8.72 1.83
N GLY A 75 27.78 9.29 2.37
CA GLY A 75 26.63 9.81 1.62
C GLY A 75 25.65 8.75 1.09
N PHE A 76 26.08 7.51 0.84
CA PHE A 76 25.22 6.48 0.25
C PHE A 76 24.04 6.11 1.15
N ASP A 77 24.29 5.81 2.43
CA ASP A 77 23.25 5.38 3.36
C ASP A 77 22.12 6.41 3.50
N GLN A 78 22.46 7.70 3.44
CA GLN A 78 21.48 8.80 3.50
C GLN A 78 20.59 8.82 2.26
N ILE A 79 21.16 8.58 1.08
CA ILE A 79 20.44 8.57 -0.20
C ILE A 79 19.45 7.40 -0.27
N VAL A 80 19.80 6.24 0.29
CA VAL A 80 18.97 5.02 0.21
C VAL A 80 18.06 4.80 1.42
N GLY A 81 17.96 5.76 2.33
CA GLY A 81 17.06 5.73 3.49
C GLY A 81 17.57 4.89 4.65
N GLY A 82 18.86 4.98 4.97
CA GLY A 82 19.50 4.35 6.13
C GLY A 82 20.24 3.04 5.80
N GLY A 83 20.70 2.87 4.56
CA GLY A 83 21.43 1.69 4.12
C GLY A 83 20.57 0.61 3.45
N LEU A 84 21.18 -0.54 3.19
CA LEU A 84 20.59 -1.65 2.43
C LEU A 84 19.66 -2.48 3.31
N ILE A 85 18.58 -3.02 2.76
CA ILE A 85 17.74 -4.03 3.43
C ILE A 85 18.50 -5.35 3.53
N ARG A 86 18.54 -5.94 4.72
CA ARG A 86 19.13 -7.26 5.02
C ARG A 86 18.41 -8.38 4.26
N ASP A 87 19.12 -9.48 4.00
CA ASP A 87 18.60 -10.68 3.31
C ASP A 87 18.03 -10.38 1.92
N ARG A 88 18.73 -9.53 1.17
CA ARG A 88 18.40 -9.14 -0.21
C ARG A 88 19.63 -9.16 -1.10
N VAL A 89 19.39 -9.38 -2.40
CA VAL A 89 20.41 -9.29 -3.44
C VAL A 89 20.30 -7.93 -4.13
N TYR A 90 21.44 -7.27 -4.33
CA TYR A 90 21.53 -5.99 -5.02
C TYR A 90 22.35 -6.12 -6.29
N LEU A 91 21.84 -5.56 -7.39
CA LEU A 91 22.58 -5.43 -8.64
C LEU A 91 23.22 -4.04 -8.71
N LEU A 92 24.55 -4.01 -8.76
CA LEU A 92 25.29 -2.78 -9.01
C LEU A 92 25.68 -2.68 -10.48
N ALA A 93 24.95 -1.85 -11.24
CA ALA A 93 25.14 -1.68 -12.67
C ALA A 93 25.63 -0.27 -13.04
N GLY A 94 26.45 -0.17 -14.09
CA GLY A 94 26.98 1.10 -14.58
C GLY A 94 28.12 0.91 -15.59
N PRO A 95 28.50 1.96 -16.35
CA PRO A 95 29.56 1.90 -17.34
C PRO A 95 30.94 1.55 -16.73
N ALA A 96 31.92 1.26 -17.57
CA ALA A 96 33.31 1.12 -17.14
C ALA A 96 33.77 2.40 -16.40
N GLY A 97 34.49 2.24 -15.29
CA GLY A 97 34.92 3.38 -14.47
C GLY A 97 33.86 3.97 -13.53
N ALA A 98 32.61 3.49 -13.52
CA ALA A 98 31.56 4.00 -12.63
C ALA A 98 31.76 3.69 -11.12
N GLY A 99 32.88 3.06 -10.74
CA GLY A 99 33.19 2.76 -9.34
C GLY A 99 32.53 1.49 -8.78
N LYS A 100 32.03 0.57 -9.60
CA LYS A 100 31.36 -0.66 -9.14
C LYS A 100 32.23 -1.50 -8.18
N THR A 101 33.46 -1.79 -8.60
CA THR A 101 34.46 -2.51 -7.80
C THR A 101 34.79 -1.77 -6.50
N ILE A 102 34.96 -0.44 -6.58
CA ILE A 102 35.27 0.40 -5.42
C ILE A 102 34.11 0.33 -4.41
N PHE A 103 32.87 0.44 -4.88
CA PHE A 103 31.69 0.34 -4.03
C PHE A 103 31.58 -1.03 -3.36
N SER A 104 31.71 -2.13 -4.12
CA SER A 104 31.61 -3.49 -3.55
C SER A 104 32.70 -3.77 -2.52
N THR A 105 33.94 -3.35 -2.80
CA THR A 105 35.06 -3.52 -1.88
C THR A 105 34.88 -2.67 -0.62
N GLN A 106 34.44 -1.41 -0.75
CA GLN A 106 34.18 -0.56 0.43
C GLN A 106 33.05 -1.10 1.29
N PHE A 107 31.96 -1.58 0.69
CA PHE A 107 30.86 -2.19 1.43
C PHE A 107 31.35 -3.36 2.28
N LEU A 108 32.12 -4.27 1.67
CA LEU A 108 32.69 -5.41 2.37
C LEU A 108 33.69 -4.99 3.47
N TYR A 109 34.62 -4.09 3.15
CA TYR A 109 35.61 -3.58 4.09
C TYR A 109 34.95 -2.92 5.30
N ASN A 110 33.92 -2.09 5.08
CA ASN A 110 33.16 -1.46 6.16
C ASN A 110 32.40 -2.49 7.00
N GLY A 111 31.79 -3.49 6.37
CA GLY A 111 31.17 -4.63 7.04
C GLY A 111 32.10 -5.26 8.07
N ILE A 112 33.32 -5.59 7.65
CA ILE A 112 34.33 -6.22 8.51
C ILE A 112 34.85 -5.24 9.56
N SER A 113 35.34 -4.06 9.13
CA SER A 113 36.11 -3.16 9.99
C SER A 113 35.26 -2.34 10.98
N LYS A 114 34.01 -2.01 10.62
CA LYS A 114 33.14 -1.13 11.42
C LYS A 114 32.01 -1.89 12.10
N TYR A 115 31.56 -2.99 11.50
CA TYR A 115 30.34 -3.68 11.94
C TYR A 115 30.60 -5.14 12.37
N ASN A 116 31.85 -5.61 12.31
CA ASN A 116 32.24 -6.98 12.66
C ASN A 116 31.40 -8.04 11.92
N GLU A 117 31.04 -7.76 10.66
CA GLU A 117 30.32 -8.66 9.78
C GLU A 117 31.32 -9.40 8.86
N ASN A 118 31.25 -10.73 8.87
CA ASN A 118 32.01 -11.55 7.93
C ASN A 118 31.48 -11.36 6.51
N GLY A 119 32.34 -11.48 5.51
CA GLY A 119 31.89 -11.47 4.13
C GLY A 119 32.86 -12.18 3.18
N VAL A 120 32.35 -12.46 1.98
CA VAL A 120 33.06 -13.18 0.92
C VAL A 120 33.09 -12.28 -0.30
N TYR A 121 34.27 -12.12 -0.89
CA TYR A 121 34.45 -11.43 -2.17
C TYR A 121 34.80 -12.46 -3.25
N VAL A 122 33.92 -12.60 -4.23
CA VAL A 122 34.12 -13.51 -5.37
C VAL A 122 34.38 -12.67 -6.61
N VAL A 123 35.55 -12.85 -7.22
CA VAL A 123 35.90 -12.20 -8.48
C VAL A 123 36.01 -13.27 -9.56
N LEU A 124 35.37 -13.03 -10.71
CA LEU A 124 35.30 -14.01 -11.80
C LEU A 124 36.39 -13.80 -12.87
N GLU A 125 37.04 -12.64 -12.89
CA GLU A 125 37.94 -12.21 -13.99
C GLU A 125 39.30 -11.65 -13.52
N GLU A 126 39.58 -11.55 -12.22
CA GLU A 126 40.88 -11.06 -11.69
C GLU A 126 41.51 -12.08 -10.74
N THR A 127 42.85 -12.18 -10.78
CA THR A 127 43.59 -13.04 -9.85
C THR A 127 43.70 -12.36 -8.48
N PRO A 128 43.74 -13.12 -7.35
CA PRO A 128 43.76 -12.55 -6.00
C PRO A 128 44.88 -11.54 -5.71
N GLN A 129 45.92 -11.50 -6.52
CA GLN A 129 47.05 -10.58 -6.39
C GLN A 129 46.76 -9.14 -6.86
N GLN A 130 45.59 -8.87 -7.44
CA GLN A 130 45.22 -7.54 -7.96
C GLN A 130 44.24 -6.77 -7.05
N LEU A 131 43.88 -7.33 -5.88
CA LEU A 131 43.04 -6.73 -4.85
C LEU A 131 43.87 -6.27 -3.65
#